data_AF-A0A1W2EL19-F1
#
_entry.id   AF-A0A1W2EL19-F1
#
_cell.length_a   1.000
_cell.length_b   1.000
_cell.length_c   1.000
_cell.angle_alpha   90.00
_cell.angle_beta   90.00
_cell.angle_gamma   90.00
#
_symmetry.space_group_name_H-M   'P 1'
#
loop_
_entity.id
_entity.type
_entity.pdbx_description
1 polymer ?
#
loop_
_entity_poly.entity_id
_entity_poly.type
_entity_poly.pdbx_seq_one_letter_code
_entity_poly.pdbx_strand_id
1 'polypeptide(L)'
;MLNTKMIGSKIAEGRKKLNISQAQLAERLFISPQAVGKWERGESMPDITTFNRLAEILSVDLNYFSESSQTEATEVAALEPLAKRSAELPAAKPEKKPNWDMSGGNWVDADFSGLKNLQDKFSSSNIKHCLFIGSDMSGLLLKSNNVESCDFSNSDISRSRIQSSNLVNNLFKDCSLKEAEFSKSYLKGCDFSGTNFSGANLLKSNHVDSCDFSSSDFSSCQIQSSSLANNLFKDCSLEEAEFLESHIKGCDFSGSNFTGVRFKSGAFVDNTIANAAWNRTSFIGMQIDDIAFDGTLEDCYFENCAFNRVTIQNAMLINTFFKNNSLKRIRFVDCQADRMTYEFLKNGKADLSGIRLLVP
;
A
#
# COMPACT_ATOMS: atom_id res chain seq x y z
N MET A 1 36.99 11.83 4.07
CA MET A 1 37.02 10.50 4.72
C MET A 1 37.40 10.69 6.17
N LEU A 2 36.67 10.12 7.12
CA LEU A 2 37.00 10.18 8.56
C LEU A 2 38.09 9.16 8.91
N ASN A 3 39.07 9.56 9.72
CA ASN A 3 40.22 8.71 10.07
C ASN A 3 39.94 7.92 11.36
N THR A 4 39.81 6.60 11.26
CA THR A 4 39.40 5.73 12.38
C THR A 4 40.34 5.82 13.59
N LYS A 5 41.66 6.00 13.37
CA LYS A 5 42.67 6.13 14.43
C LYS A 5 42.57 7.45 15.20
N MET A 6 42.15 8.52 14.53
CA MET A 6 41.94 9.84 15.16
C MET A 6 40.77 9.77 16.14
N ILE A 7 39.66 9.16 15.73
CA ILE A 7 38.46 9.06 16.56
C ILE A 7 38.70 8.13 17.77
N GLY A 8 39.38 6.99 17.55
CA GLY A 8 39.81 6.11 18.64
C GLY A 8 40.65 6.82 19.70
N SER A 9 41.54 7.72 19.27
CA SER A 9 42.36 8.53 20.17
C SER A 9 41.54 9.53 21.00
N LYS A 10 40.54 10.19 20.39
CA LYS A 10 39.61 11.11 21.08
C LYS A 10 38.75 10.39 22.12
N ILE A 11 38.25 9.19 21.81
CA ILE A 11 37.51 8.34 22.77
C ILE A 11 38.41 7.99 23.97
N ALA A 12 39.65 7.56 23.74
CA ALA A 12 40.60 7.26 24.80
C ALA A 12 40.96 8.48 25.67
N GLU A 13 41.06 9.66 25.06
CA GLU A 13 41.37 10.92 25.75
C GLU A 13 40.22 11.38 26.66
N GLY A 14 38.99 11.46 26.13
CA GLY A 14 37.81 11.81 26.91
C GLY A 14 37.56 10.84 28.07
N ARG A 15 37.71 9.53 27.82
CA ARG A 15 37.58 8.50 28.87
C ARG A 15 38.59 8.69 30.00
N LYS A 16 39.84 9.04 29.68
CA LYS A 16 40.89 9.31 30.68
C LYS A 16 40.63 10.60 31.47
N LYS A 17 40.07 11.64 30.84
CA LYS A 17 39.67 12.89 31.56
C LYS A 17 38.60 12.64 32.61
N LEU A 18 37.70 11.68 32.39
CA LEU A 18 36.72 11.23 33.39
C LEU A 18 37.23 10.14 34.35
N ASN A 19 38.50 9.73 34.23
CA ASN A 19 39.17 8.75 35.08
C ASN A 19 38.46 7.37 35.17
N ILE A 20 37.84 6.90 34.09
CA ILE A 20 37.16 5.58 34.01
C ILE A 20 37.91 4.58 33.12
N SER A 21 37.78 3.29 33.42
CA SER A 21 38.37 2.20 32.63
C SER A 21 37.58 1.88 31.35
N GLN A 22 38.19 1.17 30.40
CA GLN A 22 37.51 0.70 29.18
C GLN A 22 36.28 -0.17 29.50
N ALA A 23 36.34 -0.99 30.57
CA ALA A 23 35.23 -1.82 31.00
C ALA A 23 34.06 -1.01 31.55
N GLN A 24 34.33 0.02 32.36
CA GLN A 24 33.29 0.91 32.89
C GLN A 24 32.65 1.79 31.81
N LEU A 25 33.40 2.19 30.77
CA LEU A 25 32.81 2.86 29.61
C LEU A 25 31.91 1.91 28.81
N ALA A 26 32.33 0.66 28.61
CA ALA A 26 31.54 -0.36 27.92
C ALA A 26 30.25 -0.72 28.65
N GLU A 27 30.30 -0.83 29.98
CA GLU A 27 29.14 -1.06 30.85
C GLU A 27 28.08 0.05 30.68
N ARG A 28 28.49 1.33 30.74
CA ARG A 28 27.59 2.49 30.54
C ARG A 28 27.02 2.59 29.12
N LEU A 29 27.69 2.00 28.14
CA LEU A 29 27.24 1.92 26.75
C LEU A 29 26.41 0.65 26.45
N PHE A 30 26.31 -0.28 27.39
CA PHE A 30 25.68 -1.60 27.26
C PHE A 30 26.31 -2.49 26.16
N ILE A 31 27.66 -2.53 26.13
CA ILE A 31 28.46 -3.27 25.14
C ILE A 31 29.64 -4.03 25.80
N SER A 32 30.43 -4.78 25.02
CA SER A 32 31.60 -5.49 25.54
C SER A 32 32.84 -4.58 25.71
N PRO A 33 33.67 -4.78 26.76
CA PRO A 33 34.93 -4.04 26.94
C PRO A 33 35.91 -4.20 25.77
N GLN A 34 35.86 -5.34 25.07
CA GLN A 34 36.68 -5.62 23.91
C GLN A 34 36.34 -4.70 22.71
N ALA A 35 35.08 -4.26 22.58
CA ALA A 35 34.67 -3.31 21.53
C ALA A 35 35.32 -1.94 21.74
N VAL A 36 35.26 -1.39 22.96
CA VAL A 36 35.92 -0.13 23.32
C VAL A 36 37.44 -0.21 23.07
N GLY A 37 38.08 -1.33 23.43
CA GLY A 37 39.50 -1.55 23.15
C GLY A 37 39.84 -1.57 21.65
N LYS A 38 38.98 -2.13 20.79
CA LYS A 38 39.16 -2.12 19.33
C LYS A 38 38.97 -0.71 18.73
N TRP A 39 38.05 0.09 19.28
CA TRP A 39 37.87 1.48 18.88
C TRP A 39 39.08 2.35 19.24
N GLU A 40 39.61 2.25 20.46
CA GLU A 40 40.78 3.05 20.88
C GLU A 40 42.04 2.75 20.04
N ARG A 41 42.14 1.55 19.44
CA ARG A 41 43.21 1.19 18.48
C ARG A 41 42.89 1.54 17.01
N GLY A 42 41.67 1.98 16.71
CA GLY A 42 41.21 2.32 15.35
C GLY A 42 40.94 1.10 14.45
N GLU A 43 40.80 -0.10 15.03
CA GLU A 43 40.53 -1.37 14.34
C GLU A 43 39.05 -1.51 13.91
N SER A 44 38.17 -0.80 14.59
CA SER A 44 36.74 -0.65 14.29
C SER A 44 36.26 0.70 14.79
N MET A 45 35.00 1.07 14.51
CA MET A 45 34.38 2.29 15.04
C MET A 45 33.07 1.97 15.78
N PRO A 46 32.63 2.82 16.72
CA PRO A 46 31.25 2.85 17.17
C PRO A 46 30.31 3.13 15.98
N ASP A 47 29.08 2.63 16.03
CA ASP A 47 28.00 3.14 15.18
C ASP A 47 27.55 4.54 15.65
N ILE A 48 26.74 5.23 14.85
CA ILE A 48 26.33 6.61 15.12
C ILE A 48 25.48 6.75 16.41
N THR A 49 24.70 5.73 16.80
CA THR A 49 23.92 5.78 18.05
C THR A 49 24.83 5.62 19.27
N THR A 50 25.86 4.79 19.14
CA THR A 50 26.89 4.62 20.16
C THR A 50 27.83 5.83 20.23
N PHE A 51 28.05 6.56 19.13
CA PHE A 51 28.70 7.88 19.15
C PHE A 51 27.92 8.93 19.94
N ASN A 52 26.59 8.99 19.79
CA ASN A 52 25.76 9.92 20.57
C ASN A 52 25.88 9.63 22.08
N ARG A 53 25.80 8.35 22.48
CA ARG A 53 25.99 7.94 23.88
C ARG A 53 27.42 8.17 24.38
N LEU A 54 28.44 8.00 23.53
CA LEU A 54 29.82 8.37 23.85
C LEU A 54 29.96 9.87 24.07
N ALA A 55 29.34 10.70 23.24
CA ALA A 55 29.32 12.16 23.38
C ALA A 55 28.69 12.59 24.71
N GLU A 56 27.52 12.03 25.05
CA GLU A 56 26.84 12.23 26.33
C GLU A 56 27.69 11.80 27.54
N ILE A 57 28.20 10.56 27.55
CA ILE A 57 28.99 10.00 28.66
C ILE A 57 30.31 10.77 28.85
N LEU A 58 30.95 11.18 27.76
CA LEU A 58 32.19 11.96 27.79
C LEU A 58 31.94 13.47 28.00
N SER A 59 30.68 13.91 28.00
CA SER A 59 30.23 15.31 28.12
C SER A 59 30.89 16.23 27.08
N VAL A 60 30.92 15.78 25.83
CA VAL A 60 31.44 16.48 24.65
C VAL A 60 30.40 16.51 23.54
N ASP A 61 30.48 17.48 22.63
CA ASP A 61 29.67 17.50 21.42
C ASP A 61 30.17 16.46 20.39
N LEU A 62 29.31 16.00 19.46
CA LEU A 62 29.72 15.05 18.42
C LEU A 62 30.86 15.55 17.53
N ASN A 63 30.98 16.86 17.32
CA ASN A 63 32.07 17.43 16.53
C ASN A 63 33.45 17.26 17.19
N TYR A 64 33.52 16.98 18.51
CA TYR A 64 34.79 16.65 19.19
C TYR A 64 35.55 15.49 18.54
N PHE A 65 34.82 14.51 17.98
CA PHE A 65 35.39 13.35 17.29
C PHE A 65 35.82 13.65 15.84
N SER A 66 35.32 14.74 15.23
CA SER A 66 35.63 15.14 13.85
C SER A 66 36.72 16.22 13.75
N GLU A 67 36.90 17.03 14.80
CA GLU A 67 37.82 18.18 14.81
C GLU A 67 39.29 17.80 14.86
N SER A 68 40.00 18.11 13.77
CA SER A 68 41.46 18.24 13.73
C SER A 68 41.88 19.50 14.49
N SER A 69 42.48 19.33 15.65
CA SER A 69 42.76 20.40 16.60
C SER A 69 43.55 21.57 16.00
N GLN A 70 42.96 22.77 16.02
CA GLN A 70 43.71 24.02 16.20
C GLN A 70 43.04 24.86 17.29
N THR A 71 43.79 25.07 18.36
CA THR A 71 43.50 26.01 19.46
C THR A 71 43.52 27.45 18.98
N GLU A 72 42.66 28.30 19.54
CA GLU A 72 43.09 29.57 20.11
C GLU A 72 42.07 30.09 21.15
N ALA A 73 42.50 30.99 22.02
CA ALA A 73 41.81 31.34 23.27
C ALA A 73 41.82 32.85 23.54
N THR A 74 40.80 33.35 24.24
CA THR A 74 40.74 34.57 25.09
C THR A 74 39.26 34.84 25.44
N GLU A 75 38.88 35.57 26.48
CA GLU A 75 39.13 35.49 27.94
C GLU A 75 38.17 36.53 28.58
N VAL A 76 37.42 36.10 29.62
CA VAL A 76 36.81 36.84 30.77
C VAL A 76 36.17 38.24 30.52
N ALA A 77 34.86 38.45 30.75
CA ALA A 77 34.22 38.82 32.05
C ALA A 77 32.69 39.14 31.88
N ALA A 78 31.78 39.21 32.87
CA ALA A 78 31.73 38.72 34.27
C ALA A 78 30.26 38.75 34.87
N LEU A 79 30.03 39.48 35.98
CA LEU A 79 28.86 39.53 36.92
C LEU A 79 28.02 40.83 36.73
N GLU A 80 26.74 41.03 37.12
CA GLU A 80 25.75 40.34 37.99
C GLU A 80 24.27 40.81 37.63
N PRO A 81 23.14 40.66 38.39
CA PRO A 81 21.86 40.24 37.79
C PRO A 81 20.60 41.15 38.01
N LEU A 82 19.43 40.61 37.61
CA LEU A 82 18.03 41.00 37.94
C LEU A 82 17.36 42.20 37.22
N ALA A 83 16.45 41.91 36.28
CA ALA A 83 15.17 42.62 36.15
C ALA A 83 14.12 41.77 35.39
N LYS A 84 12.89 41.66 35.94
CA LYS A 84 11.74 41.08 35.23
C LYS A 84 11.27 42.05 34.14
N ARG A 85 11.08 41.57 32.90
CA ARG A 85 10.14 42.22 31.96
C ARG A 85 9.45 41.20 31.07
N SER A 86 8.13 41.29 31.04
CA SER A 86 7.23 40.47 30.22
C SER A 86 7.39 40.77 28.73
N ALA A 87 7.51 39.73 27.92
CA ALA A 87 7.29 39.73 26.48
C ALA A 87 6.63 38.39 26.09
N GLU A 88 5.84 38.40 25.02
CA GLU A 88 4.99 37.26 24.63
C GLU A 88 5.81 36.00 24.28
N LEU A 89 5.19 34.84 24.48
CA LEU A 89 5.69 33.56 23.94
C LEU A 89 5.87 33.68 22.42
N PRO A 90 7.09 33.60 21.88
CA PRO A 90 7.25 33.37 20.45
C PRO A 90 6.72 31.97 20.15
N ALA A 91 5.75 31.87 19.24
CA ALA A 91 5.18 30.58 18.85
C ALA A 91 6.30 29.58 18.49
N ALA A 92 6.21 28.36 19.03
CA ALA A 92 7.21 27.34 18.81
C ALA A 92 7.44 27.11 17.31
N LYS A 93 8.65 27.39 16.83
CA LYS A 93 9.06 26.97 15.49
C LYS A 93 9.13 25.44 15.50
N PRO A 94 8.52 24.74 14.53
CA PRO A 94 8.40 23.29 14.59
C PRO A 94 9.78 22.63 14.55
N GLU A 95 10.02 21.74 15.51
CA GLU A 95 11.22 20.92 15.57
C GLU A 95 11.34 20.09 14.29
N LYS A 96 12.50 20.17 13.62
CA LYS A 96 12.78 19.31 12.46
C LYS A 96 13.09 17.90 12.96
N LYS A 97 12.10 17.01 12.84
CA LYS A 97 12.26 15.57 13.08
C LYS A 97 13.50 15.03 12.34
N PRO A 98 14.30 14.13 12.93
CA PRO A 98 15.44 13.52 12.25
C PRO A 98 14.95 12.69 11.05
N ASN A 99 15.54 12.94 9.88
CA ASN A 99 15.17 12.27 8.64
C ASN A 99 15.90 10.93 8.52
N TRP A 100 15.21 9.83 8.83
CA TRP A 100 15.74 8.47 8.70
C TRP A 100 15.25 7.83 7.40
N ASP A 101 16.04 7.98 6.34
CA ASP A 101 15.76 7.42 5.02
C ASP A 101 16.37 6.01 4.87
N MET A 102 15.55 5.02 4.50
CA MET A 102 15.96 3.62 4.23
C MET A 102 15.95 3.30 2.72
N SER A 103 15.86 4.33 1.88
CA SER A 103 15.85 4.26 0.42
C SER A 103 17.19 3.81 -0.16
N GLY A 104 17.15 3.11 -1.30
CA GLY A 104 18.32 2.52 -1.96
C GLY A 104 18.93 1.32 -1.21
N GLY A 105 18.31 0.89 -0.12
CA GLY A 105 18.81 -0.19 0.72
C GLY A 105 18.56 -1.58 0.14
N ASN A 106 19.36 -2.54 0.58
CA ASN A 106 19.12 -3.97 0.38
C ASN A 106 18.79 -4.61 1.73
N TRP A 107 17.51 -4.80 1.99
CA TRP A 107 16.95 -5.32 3.23
C TRP A 107 16.53 -6.78 3.00
N VAL A 108 17.16 -7.71 3.71
CA VAL A 108 16.91 -9.15 3.59
C VAL A 108 16.80 -9.74 4.99
N ASP A 109 15.79 -10.58 5.22
CA ASP A 109 15.51 -11.26 6.51
C ASP A 109 15.39 -10.29 7.71
N ALA A 110 15.00 -9.04 7.46
CA ALA A 110 14.95 -7.98 8.47
C ALA A 110 13.56 -7.86 9.11
N ASP A 111 13.52 -7.70 10.44
CA ASP A 111 12.29 -7.50 11.19
C ASP A 111 12.06 -6.02 11.52
N PHE A 112 10.95 -5.49 11.00
CA PHE A 112 10.41 -4.14 11.19
C PHE A 112 9.01 -4.18 11.84
N SER A 113 8.60 -5.32 12.40
CA SER A 113 7.28 -5.52 13.00
C SER A 113 7.02 -4.56 14.16
N GLY A 114 5.78 -4.07 14.25
CA GLY A 114 5.36 -3.11 15.29
C GLY A 114 6.03 -1.71 15.22
N LEU A 115 6.93 -1.45 14.26
CA LEU A 115 7.50 -0.11 14.07
C LEU A 115 6.41 0.88 13.65
N LYS A 116 6.64 2.17 13.95
CA LYS A 116 5.72 3.27 13.64
C LYS A 116 6.42 4.41 12.94
N ASN A 117 5.67 5.25 12.25
CA ASN A 117 6.18 6.38 11.48
C ASN A 117 7.20 5.94 10.40
N LEU A 118 6.86 4.94 9.58
CA LEU A 118 7.70 4.49 8.45
C LEU A 118 7.52 5.33 7.16
N GLN A 119 6.84 6.48 7.24
CA GLN A 119 6.59 7.41 6.14
C GLN A 119 7.85 7.81 5.36
N ASP A 120 7.73 7.79 4.02
CA ASP A 120 8.76 8.14 3.03
C ASP A 120 10.10 7.37 3.12
N LYS A 121 10.20 6.27 3.90
CA LYS A 121 11.50 5.61 4.15
C LYS A 121 11.98 4.63 3.09
N PHE A 122 11.12 4.13 2.19
CA PHE A 122 11.48 3.00 1.33
C PHE A 122 11.25 3.31 -0.16
N SER A 123 12.18 4.02 -0.79
CA SER A 123 12.24 4.19 -2.25
C SER A 123 13.47 3.53 -2.86
N SER A 124 13.39 3.02 -4.08
CA SER A 124 14.50 2.40 -4.83
C SER A 124 15.21 1.24 -4.11
N SER A 125 14.56 0.59 -3.15
CA SER A 125 15.12 -0.45 -2.30
C SER A 125 14.76 -1.87 -2.78
N ASN A 126 15.61 -2.83 -2.44
CA ASN A 126 15.28 -4.25 -2.49
C ASN A 126 14.92 -4.71 -1.07
N ILE A 127 13.74 -5.29 -0.90
CA ILE A 127 13.17 -5.72 0.38
C ILE A 127 12.72 -7.16 0.20
N LYS A 128 13.37 -8.12 0.86
CA LYS A 128 13.10 -9.55 0.69
C LYS A 128 12.97 -10.27 2.02
N HIS A 129 11.96 -11.11 2.17
CA HIS A 129 11.77 -11.93 3.38
C HIS A 129 11.69 -11.11 4.69
N CYS A 130 11.35 -9.82 4.59
CA CYS A 130 11.26 -8.92 5.72
C CYS A 130 9.89 -9.03 6.40
N LEU A 131 9.86 -8.81 7.70
CA LEU A 131 8.64 -8.76 8.50
C LEU A 131 8.29 -7.31 8.81
N PHE A 132 7.03 -6.95 8.66
CA PHE A 132 6.47 -5.64 8.98
C PHE A 132 5.21 -5.79 9.85
N ILE A 133 4.99 -6.96 10.45
CA ILE A 133 3.72 -7.38 11.06
C ILE A 133 3.23 -6.36 12.10
N GLY A 134 1.98 -5.92 11.98
CA GLY A 134 1.37 -4.95 12.91
C GLY A 134 2.05 -3.57 12.96
N SER A 135 2.75 -3.16 11.90
CA SER A 135 3.43 -1.86 11.85
C SER A 135 2.50 -0.73 11.37
N ASP A 136 2.88 0.51 11.68
CA ASP A 136 2.27 1.73 11.15
C ASP A 136 3.18 2.32 10.05
N MET A 137 2.76 2.04 8.82
CA MET A 137 3.30 2.51 7.55
C MET A 137 2.30 3.46 6.86
N SER A 138 1.36 4.06 7.58
CA SER A 138 0.37 4.95 7.00
C SER A 138 1.04 6.13 6.28
N GLY A 139 0.70 6.35 5.01
CA GLY A 139 1.36 7.34 4.15
C GLY A 139 2.76 6.98 3.65
N LEU A 140 3.16 5.71 3.65
CA LEU A 140 4.46 5.27 3.12
C LEU A 140 4.57 5.50 1.60
N LEU A 141 5.70 6.03 1.14
CA LEU A 141 6.06 6.06 -0.27
C LEU A 141 6.92 4.82 -0.62
N LEU A 142 6.33 3.89 -1.37
CA LEU A 142 7.02 2.75 -1.99
C LEU A 142 7.25 3.03 -3.49
N LYS A 143 8.27 3.84 -3.80
CA LYS A 143 8.62 4.18 -5.19
C LYS A 143 9.80 3.37 -5.72
N SER A 144 9.63 2.69 -6.86
CA SER A 144 10.67 1.94 -7.57
C SER A 144 11.33 0.81 -6.77
N ASN A 145 10.60 0.14 -5.87
CA ASN A 145 11.15 -0.94 -5.05
C ASN A 145 10.97 -2.32 -5.70
N ASN A 146 11.79 -3.28 -5.25
CA ASN A 146 11.50 -4.71 -5.37
C ASN A 146 11.16 -5.24 -3.97
N VAL A 147 9.92 -5.68 -3.77
CA VAL A 147 9.38 -6.16 -2.48
C VAL A 147 8.88 -7.58 -2.68
N GLU A 148 9.56 -8.55 -2.08
CA GLU A 148 9.40 -9.97 -2.39
C GLU A 148 9.29 -10.83 -1.13
N SER A 149 8.24 -11.66 -1.06
CA SER A 149 8.03 -12.63 0.03
C SER A 149 8.10 -12.00 1.44
N CYS A 150 7.66 -10.75 1.58
CA CYS A 150 7.59 -10.04 2.86
C CYS A 150 6.20 -10.19 3.51
N ASP A 151 6.16 -10.13 4.84
CA ASP A 151 4.91 -10.20 5.61
C ASP A 151 4.55 -8.84 6.19
N PHE A 152 3.46 -8.27 5.70
CA PHE A 152 2.88 -7.01 6.17
C PHE A 152 1.63 -7.21 7.04
N SER A 153 1.23 -8.44 7.35
CA SER A 153 -0.08 -8.75 7.94
C SER A 153 -0.42 -7.91 9.18
N ASN A 154 -1.69 -7.56 9.34
CA ASN A 154 -2.23 -6.69 10.41
C ASN A 154 -1.66 -5.25 10.44
N SER A 155 -0.99 -4.78 9.38
CA SER A 155 -0.39 -3.43 9.36
C SER A 155 -1.32 -2.36 8.80
N ASP A 156 -1.06 -1.11 9.20
CA ASP A 156 -1.66 0.06 8.56
C ASP A 156 -0.74 0.58 7.44
N ILE A 157 -1.22 0.51 6.21
CA ILE A 157 -0.58 0.99 4.98
C ILE A 157 -1.53 2.01 4.30
N SER A 158 -2.53 2.53 5.02
CA SER A 158 -3.51 3.49 4.50
C SER A 158 -2.82 4.73 3.93
N ARG A 159 -3.37 5.30 2.85
CA ARG A 159 -2.84 6.51 2.16
C ARG A 159 -1.41 6.38 1.62
N SER A 160 -0.85 5.19 1.61
CA SER A 160 0.49 4.93 1.05
C SER A 160 0.48 5.03 -0.47
N ARG A 161 1.65 5.28 -1.05
CA ARG A 161 1.83 5.53 -2.48
C ARG A 161 2.83 4.52 -3.04
N ILE A 162 2.31 3.51 -3.73
CA ILE A 162 3.05 2.40 -4.30
C ILE A 162 3.21 2.70 -5.81
N GLN A 163 4.43 3.05 -6.22
CA GLN A 163 4.70 3.66 -7.53
C GLN A 163 5.85 2.95 -8.24
N SER A 164 5.62 2.42 -9.45
CA SER A 164 6.64 1.71 -10.23
C SER A 164 7.32 0.57 -9.46
N SER A 165 6.65 -0.03 -8.47
CA SER A 165 7.23 -1.06 -7.59
C SER A 165 6.81 -2.46 -8.01
N ASN A 166 7.68 -3.43 -7.77
CA ASN A 166 7.44 -4.85 -7.96
C ASN A 166 7.08 -5.48 -6.61
N LEU A 167 5.89 -6.08 -6.51
CA LEU A 167 5.33 -6.71 -5.33
C LEU A 167 5.04 -8.18 -5.67
N VAL A 168 5.88 -9.10 -5.20
CA VAL A 168 5.78 -10.54 -5.52
C VAL A 168 5.67 -11.39 -4.27
N ASN A 169 4.64 -12.24 -4.20
CA ASN A 169 4.42 -13.24 -3.14
C ASN A 169 4.38 -12.66 -1.71
N ASN A 170 3.92 -11.42 -1.53
CA ASN A 170 3.84 -10.77 -0.23
C ASN A 170 2.52 -11.07 0.48
N LEU A 171 2.52 -11.05 1.81
CA LEU A 171 1.33 -11.21 2.64
C LEU A 171 0.85 -9.83 3.15
N PHE A 172 -0.43 -9.55 2.98
CA PHE A 172 -1.12 -8.33 3.39
C PHE A 172 -2.44 -8.66 4.13
N LYS A 173 -2.50 -9.82 4.78
CA LYS A 173 -3.70 -10.31 5.46
C LYS A 173 -4.14 -9.34 6.55
N ASP A 174 -5.44 -9.06 6.59
CA ASP A 174 -6.07 -8.20 7.61
C ASP A 174 -5.43 -6.79 7.73
N CYS A 175 -4.78 -6.31 6.66
CA CYS A 175 -4.19 -4.97 6.60
C CYS A 175 -5.21 -3.87 6.27
N SER A 176 -4.84 -2.63 6.55
CA SER A 176 -5.50 -1.46 5.97
C SER A 176 -4.68 -0.89 4.80
N LEU A 177 -5.26 -0.90 3.61
CA LEU A 177 -4.81 -0.19 2.40
C LEU A 177 -5.81 0.90 1.99
N LYS A 178 -6.65 1.35 2.93
CA LYS A 178 -7.63 2.43 2.74
C LYS A 178 -6.97 3.67 2.13
N GLU A 179 -7.61 4.24 1.10
CA GLU A 179 -7.15 5.44 0.39
C GLU A 179 -5.71 5.31 -0.20
N ALA A 180 -5.15 4.10 -0.35
CA ALA A 180 -3.81 3.91 -0.91
C ALA A 180 -3.77 4.13 -2.43
N GLU A 181 -2.69 4.71 -2.95
CA GLU A 181 -2.44 4.90 -4.38
C GLU A 181 -1.49 3.83 -4.92
N PHE A 182 -1.93 3.04 -5.89
CA PHE A 182 -1.06 2.17 -6.69
C PHE A 182 -0.92 2.75 -8.09
N SER A 183 0.30 2.89 -8.60
CA SER A 183 0.51 3.24 -10.01
C SER A 183 1.74 2.58 -10.64
N LYS A 184 1.60 2.20 -11.91
CA LYS A 184 2.64 1.54 -12.73
C LYS A 184 3.32 0.34 -12.04
N SER A 185 2.64 -0.31 -11.11
CA SER A 185 3.21 -1.34 -10.25
C SER A 185 2.80 -2.73 -10.70
N TYR A 186 3.67 -3.71 -10.45
CA TYR A 186 3.43 -5.13 -10.73
C TYR A 186 3.14 -5.84 -9.41
N LEU A 187 1.96 -6.47 -9.30
CA LEU A 187 1.52 -7.23 -8.15
C LEU A 187 1.30 -8.67 -8.63
N LYS A 188 2.01 -9.64 -8.05
CA LYS A 188 1.87 -11.05 -8.43
C LYS A 188 1.94 -12.00 -7.25
N GLY A 189 0.98 -12.91 -7.14
CA GLY A 189 0.98 -13.95 -6.10
C GLY A 189 0.85 -13.41 -4.68
N CYS A 190 0.45 -12.15 -4.53
CA CYS A 190 0.26 -11.53 -3.22
C CYS A 190 -1.07 -11.96 -2.60
N ASP A 191 -1.07 -12.12 -1.29
CA ASP A 191 -2.23 -12.51 -0.50
C ASP A 191 -2.74 -11.28 0.27
N PHE A 192 -3.85 -10.73 -0.21
CA PHE A 192 -4.58 -9.61 0.36
C PHE A 192 -5.95 -10.09 0.89
N SER A 193 -6.04 -11.29 1.48
CA SER A 193 -7.31 -11.75 2.04
C SER A 193 -7.73 -10.91 3.26
N GLY A 194 -8.99 -10.47 3.32
CA GLY A 194 -9.54 -9.67 4.44
C GLY A 194 -9.02 -8.23 4.53
N THR A 195 -8.30 -7.74 3.51
CA THR A 195 -7.71 -6.41 3.50
C THR A 195 -8.77 -5.31 3.27
N ASN A 196 -8.65 -4.17 3.96
CA ASN A 196 -9.47 -3.00 3.66
C ASN A 196 -8.82 -2.15 2.55
N PHE A 197 -9.39 -2.11 1.35
CA PHE A 197 -8.99 -1.25 0.24
C PHE A 197 -9.90 -0.02 0.08
N SER A 198 -10.86 0.25 0.97
CA SER A 198 -11.88 1.29 0.75
C SER A 198 -11.31 2.63 0.27
N GLY A 199 -11.84 3.15 -0.85
CA GLY A 199 -11.36 4.38 -1.49
C GLY A 199 -9.94 4.33 -2.08
N ALA A 200 -9.32 3.15 -2.24
CA ALA A 200 -8.00 3.02 -2.86
C ALA A 200 -8.04 3.25 -4.38
N ASN A 201 -6.91 3.73 -4.91
CA ASN A 201 -6.77 4.21 -6.28
C ASN A 201 -5.69 3.41 -7.01
N LEU A 202 -6.10 2.41 -7.80
CA LEU A 202 -5.22 1.62 -8.67
C LEU A 202 -5.20 2.25 -10.07
N LEU A 203 -4.36 3.25 -10.27
CA LEU A 203 -4.33 4.10 -11.46
C LEU A 203 -3.12 3.80 -12.37
N LYS A 204 -3.26 4.07 -13.67
CA LYS A 204 -2.13 4.19 -14.61
C LYS A 204 -1.30 2.90 -14.72
N SER A 205 -1.89 1.87 -15.34
CA SER A 205 -1.18 0.66 -15.80
C SER A 205 -0.54 -0.15 -14.68
N ASN A 206 -1.33 -0.48 -13.65
CA ASN A 206 -0.97 -1.57 -12.75
C ASN A 206 -1.23 -2.91 -13.43
N HIS A 207 -0.42 -3.90 -13.09
CA HIS A 207 -0.56 -5.28 -13.53
C HIS A 207 -0.72 -6.16 -12.29
N VAL A 208 -1.91 -6.72 -12.10
CA VAL A 208 -2.28 -7.51 -10.94
C VAL A 208 -2.60 -8.92 -11.42
N ASP A 209 -1.75 -9.89 -11.11
CA ASP A 209 -1.83 -11.27 -11.63
C ASP A 209 -1.76 -12.31 -10.52
N SER A 210 -2.73 -13.23 -10.50
CA SER A 210 -2.72 -14.39 -9.59
C SER A 210 -2.64 -14.00 -8.09
N CYS A 211 -3.23 -12.88 -7.70
CA CYS A 211 -3.36 -12.44 -6.31
C CYS A 211 -4.69 -12.90 -5.69
N ASP A 212 -4.70 -13.09 -4.38
CA ASP A 212 -5.92 -13.34 -3.61
C ASP A 212 -6.38 -12.06 -2.92
N PHE A 213 -7.63 -11.67 -3.10
CA PHE A 213 -8.29 -10.53 -2.47
C PHE A 213 -9.57 -10.95 -1.72
N SER A 214 -9.78 -12.25 -1.49
CA SER A 214 -11.04 -12.78 -0.95
C SER A 214 -11.42 -12.13 0.39
N SER A 215 -12.71 -11.89 0.60
CA SER A 215 -13.31 -11.22 1.76
C SER A 215 -12.85 -9.78 2.01
N SER A 216 -12.27 -9.11 1.00
CA SER A 216 -11.78 -7.74 1.11
C SER A 216 -12.79 -6.67 0.73
N ASP A 217 -12.58 -5.47 1.26
CA ASP A 217 -13.44 -4.29 1.03
C ASP A 217 -12.83 -3.33 0.01
N PHE A 218 -13.39 -3.29 -1.20
CA PHE A 218 -13.05 -2.36 -2.29
C PHE A 218 -14.08 -1.24 -2.47
N SER A 219 -14.90 -0.94 -1.44
CA SER A 219 -15.94 0.07 -1.56
C SER A 219 -15.36 1.44 -1.95
N SER A 220 -15.94 2.08 -2.96
CA SER A 220 -15.48 3.36 -3.56
C SER A 220 -14.07 3.34 -4.18
N CYS A 221 -13.49 2.18 -4.51
CA CYS A 221 -12.21 2.11 -5.21
C CYS A 221 -12.26 2.65 -6.64
N GLN A 222 -11.13 3.21 -7.12
CA GLN A 222 -10.95 3.58 -8.53
C GLN A 222 -9.84 2.75 -9.18
N ILE A 223 -10.18 1.98 -10.21
CA ILE A 223 -9.28 1.07 -10.92
C ILE A 223 -9.20 1.52 -12.39
N GLN A 224 -8.17 2.30 -12.71
CA GLN A 224 -8.03 2.97 -14.00
C GLN A 224 -6.86 2.45 -14.86
N SER A 225 -7.14 2.19 -16.13
CA SER A 225 -6.20 1.80 -17.19
C SER A 225 -5.26 0.66 -16.76
N SER A 226 -5.78 -0.32 -16.01
CA SER A 226 -5.01 -1.40 -15.36
C SER A 226 -5.42 -2.78 -15.87
N SER A 227 -4.55 -3.77 -15.67
CA SER A 227 -4.78 -5.17 -16.07
C SER A 227 -4.87 -6.07 -14.85
N LEU A 228 -6.00 -6.75 -14.70
CA LEU A 228 -6.32 -7.67 -13.61
C LEU A 228 -6.52 -9.06 -14.23
N ALA A 229 -5.62 -10.00 -13.96
CA ALA A 229 -5.64 -11.34 -14.52
C ALA A 229 -5.62 -12.42 -13.42
N ASN A 230 -6.44 -13.46 -13.55
CA ASN A 230 -6.38 -14.67 -12.72
C ASN A 230 -6.49 -14.44 -11.20
N ASN A 231 -7.10 -13.33 -10.76
CA ASN A 231 -7.19 -12.96 -9.34
C ASN A 231 -8.45 -13.53 -8.68
N LEU A 232 -8.37 -13.80 -7.39
CA LEU A 232 -9.52 -14.18 -6.57
C LEU A 232 -10.10 -12.93 -5.91
N PHE A 233 -11.37 -12.66 -6.13
CA PHE A 233 -12.17 -11.59 -5.52
C PHE A 233 -13.44 -12.19 -4.95
N LYS A 234 -13.32 -13.27 -4.17
CA LYS A 234 -14.49 -13.97 -3.59
C LYS A 234 -15.03 -13.22 -2.40
N ASP A 235 -16.36 -13.15 -2.29
CA ASP A 235 -17.05 -12.55 -1.14
C ASP A 235 -16.58 -11.12 -0.81
N CYS A 236 -16.13 -10.36 -1.82
CA CYS A 236 -15.68 -8.97 -1.70
C CYS A 236 -16.84 -7.98 -1.70
N SER A 237 -16.68 -6.87 -0.99
CA SER A 237 -17.45 -5.66 -1.28
C SER A 237 -16.78 -4.88 -2.40
N LEU A 238 -17.50 -4.52 -3.45
CA LEU A 238 -17.05 -3.61 -4.51
C LEU A 238 -17.95 -2.36 -4.58
N GLU A 239 -18.70 -2.05 -3.52
CA GLU A 239 -19.77 -1.05 -3.56
C GLU A 239 -19.31 0.33 -4.09
N GLU A 240 -20.01 0.85 -5.10
CA GLU A 240 -19.71 2.12 -5.81
C GLU A 240 -18.30 2.21 -6.42
N ALA A 241 -17.57 1.09 -6.59
CA ALA A 241 -16.26 1.09 -7.24
C ALA A 241 -16.34 1.42 -8.75
N GLU A 242 -15.29 2.02 -9.29
CA GLU A 242 -15.18 2.38 -10.71
C GLU A 242 -14.00 1.68 -11.40
N PHE A 243 -14.29 0.98 -12.49
CA PHE A 243 -13.34 0.32 -13.37
C PHE A 243 -13.32 1.04 -14.73
N LEU A 244 -12.34 1.91 -14.96
CA LEU A 244 -12.20 2.71 -16.17
C LEU A 244 -11.03 2.22 -17.03
N GLU A 245 -11.24 1.95 -18.31
CA GLU A 245 -10.19 1.52 -19.28
C GLU A 245 -9.41 0.26 -18.87
N SER A 246 -9.95 -0.51 -17.92
CA SER A 246 -9.28 -1.65 -17.30
C SER A 246 -9.68 -2.97 -17.96
N HIS A 247 -8.74 -3.92 -17.99
CA HIS A 247 -8.92 -5.25 -18.57
C HIS A 247 -8.95 -6.26 -17.42
N ILE A 248 -10.07 -6.94 -17.25
CA ILE A 248 -10.34 -7.86 -16.15
C ILE A 248 -10.62 -9.23 -16.77
N LYS A 249 -9.70 -10.17 -16.56
CA LYS A 249 -9.75 -11.49 -17.20
C LYS A 249 -9.49 -12.64 -16.24
N GLY A 250 -10.23 -13.74 -16.35
CA GLY A 250 -9.93 -14.98 -15.61
C GLY A 250 -10.09 -14.85 -14.11
N CYS A 251 -10.76 -13.79 -13.63
CA CYS A 251 -10.90 -13.49 -12.21
C CYS A 251 -12.17 -14.13 -11.65
N ASP A 252 -12.14 -14.52 -10.38
CA ASP A 252 -13.26 -15.16 -9.69
C ASP A 252 -13.89 -14.18 -8.69
N PHE A 253 -15.05 -13.63 -9.04
CA PHE A 253 -15.85 -12.71 -8.24
C PHE A 253 -17.08 -13.38 -7.59
N SER A 254 -17.03 -14.70 -7.37
CA SER A 254 -18.15 -15.43 -6.76
C SER A 254 -18.54 -14.83 -5.39
N GLY A 255 -19.84 -14.63 -5.16
CA GLY A 255 -20.38 -14.06 -3.92
C GLY A 255 -20.20 -12.55 -3.73
N SER A 256 -19.52 -11.84 -4.65
CA SER A 256 -19.15 -10.44 -4.46
C SER A 256 -20.27 -9.44 -4.76
N ASN A 257 -20.24 -8.31 -4.06
CA ASN A 257 -21.25 -7.25 -4.16
C ASN A 257 -20.84 -6.16 -5.18
N PHE A 258 -21.50 -6.12 -6.34
CA PHE A 258 -21.28 -5.10 -7.39
C PHE A 258 -22.24 -3.90 -7.28
N THR A 259 -22.86 -3.68 -6.13
CA THR A 259 -23.85 -2.61 -5.95
C THR A 259 -23.27 -1.23 -6.31
N GLY A 260 -23.87 -0.54 -7.28
CA GLY A 260 -23.43 0.77 -7.77
C GLY A 260 -22.15 0.79 -8.62
N VAL A 261 -21.53 -0.36 -8.90
CA VAL A 261 -20.26 -0.43 -9.65
C VAL A 261 -20.39 0.11 -11.07
N ARG A 262 -19.34 0.80 -11.55
CA ARG A 262 -19.26 1.35 -12.91
C ARG A 262 -18.09 0.77 -13.68
N PHE A 263 -18.37 -0.05 -14.69
CA PHE A 263 -17.39 -0.51 -15.68
C PHE A 263 -17.47 0.36 -16.93
N LYS A 264 -16.34 0.91 -17.39
CA LYS A 264 -16.31 1.83 -18.52
C LYS A 264 -15.08 1.64 -19.43
N SER A 265 -15.32 1.56 -20.73
CA SER A 265 -14.29 1.59 -21.80
C SER A 265 -13.18 0.53 -21.68
N GLY A 266 -13.49 -0.65 -21.12
CA GLY A 266 -12.53 -1.73 -20.87
C GLY A 266 -13.03 -3.10 -21.32
N ALA A 267 -12.48 -4.16 -20.72
CA ALA A 267 -12.83 -5.55 -21.03
C ALA A 267 -13.12 -6.36 -19.76
N PHE A 268 -14.19 -7.15 -19.77
CA PHE A 268 -14.59 -8.07 -18.70
C PHE A 268 -14.81 -9.45 -19.34
N VAL A 269 -13.80 -10.32 -19.25
CA VAL A 269 -13.66 -11.50 -20.10
C VAL A 269 -13.39 -12.74 -19.25
N ASP A 270 -14.11 -13.84 -19.48
CA ASP A 270 -13.76 -15.15 -18.87
C ASP A 270 -13.69 -15.06 -17.32
N ASN A 271 -14.59 -14.28 -16.71
CA ASN A 271 -14.64 -14.06 -15.26
C ASN A 271 -15.81 -14.86 -14.65
N THR A 272 -15.56 -15.52 -13.52
CA THR A 272 -16.61 -16.18 -12.74
C THR A 272 -17.32 -15.15 -11.87
N ILE A 273 -18.66 -15.14 -11.88
CA ILE A 273 -19.49 -14.17 -11.14
C ILE A 273 -20.69 -14.84 -10.44
N ALA A 274 -20.56 -16.11 -10.07
CA ALA A 274 -21.67 -16.90 -9.52
C ALA A 274 -22.13 -16.35 -8.17
N ASN A 275 -23.45 -16.18 -8.00
CA ASN A 275 -24.07 -15.60 -6.79
C ASN A 275 -23.60 -14.16 -6.48
N ALA A 276 -23.08 -13.42 -7.45
CA ALA A 276 -22.74 -12.02 -7.28
C ALA A 276 -24.00 -11.15 -7.16
N ALA A 277 -23.95 -10.07 -6.37
CA ALA A 277 -25.07 -9.15 -6.19
C ALA A 277 -25.02 -7.99 -7.19
N TRP A 278 -26.09 -7.81 -7.96
CA TRP A 278 -26.18 -6.82 -9.05
C TRP A 278 -27.32 -5.83 -8.80
N ASN A 279 -27.00 -4.69 -8.17
CA ASN A 279 -27.94 -3.59 -7.95
C ASN A 279 -27.30 -2.27 -8.44
N ARG A 280 -27.96 -1.52 -9.33
CA ARG A 280 -27.46 -0.24 -9.89
C ARG A 280 -26.10 -0.35 -10.60
N THR A 281 -25.68 -1.54 -11.02
CA THR A 281 -24.41 -1.79 -11.70
C THR A 281 -24.47 -1.35 -13.16
N SER A 282 -23.40 -0.72 -13.67
CA SER A 282 -23.35 -0.22 -15.05
C SER A 282 -22.13 -0.68 -15.83
N PHE A 283 -22.33 -0.98 -17.12
CA PHE A 283 -21.32 -1.31 -18.11
C PHE A 283 -21.47 -0.37 -19.31
N ILE A 284 -20.44 0.41 -19.63
CA ILE A 284 -20.47 1.45 -20.66
C ILE A 284 -19.28 1.32 -21.59
N GLY A 285 -19.49 0.97 -22.86
CA GLY A 285 -18.40 0.79 -23.83
C GLY A 285 -17.49 -0.40 -23.51
N MET A 286 -18.01 -1.42 -22.80
CA MET A 286 -17.25 -2.59 -22.38
C MET A 286 -17.27 -3.69 -23.45
N GLN A 287 -16.15 -4.41 -23.59
CA GLN A 287 -16.16 -5.76 -24.14
C GLN A 287 -16.55 -6.75 -23.03
N ILE A 288 -17.55 -7.58 -23.28
CA ILE A 288 -18.07 -8.59 -22.34
C ILE A 288 -18.09 -9.93 -23.07
N ASP A 289 -17.13 -10.79 -22.74
CA ASP A 289 -16.85 -12.05 -23.44
C ASP A 289 -16.82 -13.22 -22.45
N ASP A 290 -17.47 -14.35 -22.79
CA ASP A 290 -17.44 -15.58 -21.96
C ASP A 290 -17.97 -15.39 -20.52
N ILE A 291 -19.04 -14.60 -20.36
CA ILE A 291 -19.67 -14.32 -19.06
C ILE A 291 -21.04 -14.98 -18.95
N ALA A 292 -21.30 -15.60 -17.80
CA ALA A 292 -22.62 -16.10 -17.40
C ALA A 292 -23.15 -15.28 -16.21
N PHE A 293 -24.13 -14.40 -16.44
CA PHE A 293 -24.83 -13.69 -15.37
C PHE A 293 -25.94 -14.57 -14.78
N ASP A 294 -26.05 -14.59 -13.45
CA ASP A 294 -27.13 -15.20 -12.69
C ASP A 294 -27.67 -14.24 -11.60
N GLY A 295 -28.68 -14.70 -10.86
CA GLY A 295 -29.28 -13.92 -9.76
C GLY A 295 -30.18 -12.78 -10.21
N THR A 296 -30.41 -11.82 -9.31
CA THR A 296 -31.21 -10.62 -9.61
C THR A 296 -30.29 -9.52 -10.14
N LEU A 297 -30.59 -9.01 -11.33
CA LEU A 297 -30.04 -7.79 -11.89
C LEU A 297 -31.11 -6.70 -11.72
N GLU A 298 -30.89 -5.80 -10.77
CA GLU A 298 -31.78 -4.68 -10.45
C GLU A 298 -31.11 -3.35 -10.82
N ASP A 299 -31.84 -2.44 -11.46
CA ASP A 299 -31.35 -1.13 -11.91
C ASP A 299 -30.06 -1.20 -12.79
N CYS A 300 -29.80 -2.35 -13.41
CA CYS A 300 -28.56 -2.61 -14.15
C CYS A 300 -28.58 -2.01 -15.55
N TYR A 301 -27.43 -1.50 -16.02
CA TYR A 301 -27.39 -0.71 -17.25
C TYR A 301 -26.21 -1.09 -18.16
N PHE A 302 -26.51 -1.45 -19.41
CA PHE A 302 -25.51 -1.81 -20.43
C PHE A 302 -25.63 -0.87 -21.64
N GLU A 303 -24.61 -0.04 -21.90
CA GLU A 303 -24.59 0.90 -23.03
C GLU A 303 -23.36 0.71 -23.92
N ASN A 304 -23.57 0.66 -25.24
CA ASN A 304 -22.50 0.55 -26.26
C ASN A 304 -21.52 -0.61 -26.01
N CYS A 305 -21.99 -1.71 -25.41
CA CYS A 305 -21.18 -2.87 -25.05
C CYS A 305 -21.12 -3.90 -26.18
N ALA A 306 -19.94 -4.50 -26.37
CA ALA A 306 -19.74 -5.63 -27.26
C ALA A 306 -19.96 -6.93 -26.48
N PHE A 307 -20.91 -7.76 -26.93
CA PHE A 307 -21.21 -9.05 -26.31
C PHE A 307 -20.74 -10.22 -27.19
N ASN A 308 -20.10 -11.21 -26.57
CA ASN A 308 -19.62 -12.42 -27.23
C ASN A 308 -19.72 -13.62 -26.29
N ARG A 309 -20.49 -14.65 -26.65
CA ARG A 309 -20.72 -15.85 -25.80
C ARG A 309 -21.22 -15.50 -24.39
N VAL A 310 -22.05 -14.46 -24.28
CA VAL A 310 -22.65 -14.04 -23.00
C VAL A 310 -23.98 -14.74 -22.79
N THR A 311 -24.16 -15.31 -21.61
CA THR A 311 -25.41 -15.92 -21.17
C THR A 311 -25.94 -15.17 -19.95
N ILE A 312 -27.26 -14.98 -19.91
CA ILE A 312 -28.00 -14.54 -18.73
C ILE A 312 -28.92 -15.71 -18.39
N GLN A 313 -28.78 -16.31 -17.20
CA GLN A 313 -29.43 -17.56 -16.84
C GLN A 313 -30.01 -17.55 -15.43
N ASN A 314 -31.17 -18.19 -15.23
CA ASN A 314 -31.86 -18.27 -13.95
C ASN A 314 -32.06 -16.90 -13.26
N ALA A 315 -32.11 -15.84 -14.08
CA ALA A 315 -31.94 -14.47 -13.62
C ALA A 315 -33.25 -13.69 -13.57
N MET A 316 -33.36 -12.77 -12.61
CA MET A 316 -34.47 -11.83 -12.52
C MET A 316 -33.99 -10.44 -12.99
N LEU A 317 -34.58 -9.92 -14.05
CA LEU A 317 -34.20 -8.66 -14.68
C LEU A 317 -35.22 -7.57 -14.32
N ILE A 318 -34.86 -6.73 -13.34
CA ILE A 318 -35.67 -5.62 -12.85
C ILE A 318 -34.99 -4.31 -13.27
N ASN A 319 -35.75 -3.41 -13.89
CA ASN A 319 -35.32 -2.10 -14.37
C ASN A 319 -33.97 -2.14 -15.12
N THR A 320 -33.75 -3.21 -15.90
CA THR A 320 -32.45 -3.53 -16.49
C THR A 320 -32.44 -3.20 -17.98
N PHE A 321 -31.53 -2.33 -18.41
CA PHE A 321 -31.56 -1.75 -19.74
C PHE A 321 -30.33 -2.09 -20.59
N PHE A 322 -30.58 -2.31 -21.88
CA PHE A 322 -29.54 -2.53 -22.89
C PHE A 322 -29.69 -1.50 -24.02
N LYS A 323 -28.83 -0.48 -24.04
CA LYS A 323 -28.90 0.65 -24.97
C LYS A 323 -27.86 0.53 -26.08
N ASN A 324 -28.29 0.78 -27.31
CA ASN A 324 -27.47 0.77 -28.54
C ASN A 324 -26.79 -0.58 -28.88
N ASN A 325 -27.17 -1.67 -28.21
CA ASN A 325 -26.49 -2.96 -28.33
C ASN A 325 -27.26 -3.93 -29.23
N SER A 326 -26.54 -4.72 -30.04
CA SER A 326 -27.13 -5.84 -30.78
C SER A 326 -27.30 -7.04 -29.85
N LEU A 327 -28.50 -7.24 -29.30
CA LEU A 327 -28.77 -8.25 -28.28
C LEU A 327 -28.77 -9.71 -28.79
N LYS A 328 -28.69 -9.91 -30.11
CA LYS A 328 -28.65 -11.23 -30.79
C LYS A 328 -27.51 -12.17 -30.34
N ARG A 329 -26.52 -11.67 -29.60
CA ARG A 329 -25.37 -12.44 -29.10
C ARG A 329 -25.46 -12.78 -27.61
N ILE A 330 -26.51 -12.30 -26.93
CA ILE A 330 -26.83 -12.66 -25.55
C ILE A 330 -27.82 -13.81 -25.59
N ARG A 331 -27.51 -14.90 -24.89
CA ARG A 331 -28.44 -16.02 -24.69
C ARG A 331 -29.17 -15.82 -23.35
N PHE A 332 -30.49 -15.91 -23.36
CA PHE A 332 -31.31 -15.91 -22.15
C PHE A 332 -31.80 -17.33 -21.85
N VAL A 333 -31.75 -17.77 -20.60
CA VAL A 333 -32.16 -19.12 -20.17
C VAL A 333 -32.90 -19.05 -18.84
N ASP A 334 -34.17 -19.46 -18.82
CA ASP A 334 -35.02 -19.49 -17.62
C ASP A 334 -35.03 -18.17 -16.81
N CYS A 335 -34.99 -17.04 -17.54
CA CYS A 335 -35.04 -15.69 -16.98
C CYS A 335 -36.47 -15.21 -16.74
N GLN A 336 -36.60 -14.27 -15.81
CA GLN A 336 -37.81 -13.47 -15.60
C GLN A 336 -37.47 -11.99 -15.78
N ALA A 337 -38.37 -11.19 -16.35
CA ALA A 337 -38.16 -9.76 -16.57
C ALA A 337 -39.42 -8.96 -16.27
N ASP A 338 -39.26 -7.75 -15.72
CA ASP A 338 -40.38 -6.83 -15.62
C ASP A 338 -40.87 -6.39 -17.02
N ARG A 339 -42.07 -5.80 -17.08
CA ARG A 339 -42.71 -5.41 -18.34
C ARG A 339 -41.92 -4.36 -19.14
N MET A 340 -41.24 -3.43 -18.48
CA MET A 340 -40.45 -2.40 -19.13
C MET A 340 -39.18 -3.03 -19.74
N THR A 341 -38.43 -3.75 -18.92
CA THR A 341 -37.23 -4.51 -19.31
C THR A 341 -37.52 -5.44 -20.49
N TYR A 342 -38.63 -6.20 -20.44
CA TYR A 342 -39.04 -7.12 -21.51
C TYR A 342 -39.32 -6.41 -22.85
N GLU A 343 -40.02 -5.27 -22.84
CA GLU A 343 -40.27 -4.51 -24.08
C GLU A 343 -38.99 -3.85 -24.62
N PHE A 344 -38.04 -3.46 -23.76
CA PHE A 344 -36.71 -3.01 -24.21
C PHE A 344 -35.92 -4.15 -24.91
N LEU A 345 -35.87 -5.34 -24.32
CA LEU A 345 -35.21 -6.52 -24.90
C LEU A 345 -35.82 -6.89 -26.27
N LYS A 346 -37.16 -6.85 -26.37
CA LYS A 346 -37.92 -7.07 -27.61
C LYS A 346 -37.58 -6.04 -28.69
N ASN A 347 -37.55 -4.76 -28.35
CA ASN A 347 -37.16 -3.68 -29.27
C ASN A 347 -35.68 -3.80 -29.71
N GLY A 348 -34.80 -4.25 -28.81
CA GLY A 348 -33.40 -4.59 -29.08
C GLY A 348 -33.19 -5.88 -29.90
N LYS A 349 -34.27 -6.56 -30.29
CA LYS A 349 -34.25 -7.81 -31.08
C LYS A 349 -33.48 -8.95 -30.39
N ALA A 350 -33.59 -9.05 -29.07
CA ALA A 350 -33.16 -10.21 -28.30
C ALA A 350 -34.02 -11.46 -28.64
N ASP A 351 -33.46 -12.65 -28.39
CA ASP A 351 -34.26 -13.87 -28.32
C ASP A 351 -34.95 -13.92 -26.94
N LEU A 352 -36.29 -13.91 -26.95
CA LEU A 352 -37.13 -13.89 -25.75
C LEU A 352 -37.62 -15.28 -25.34
N SER A 353 -37.25 -16.35 -26.07
CA SER A 353 -37.73 -17.71 -25.79
C SER A 353 -37.38 -18.22 -24.39
N GLY A 354 -36.26 -17.75 -23.83
CA GLY A 354 -35.83 -18.01 -22.45
C GLY A 354 -36.25 -16.97 -21.42
N ILE A 355 -37.15 -16.03 -21.74
CA ILE A 355 -37.58 -14.95 -20.83
C ILE A 355 -39.09 -15.01 -20.61
N ARG A 356 -39.51 -14.99 -19.35
CA ARG A 356 -40.92 -14.84 -18.94
C ARG A 356 -41.14 -13.45 -18.34
N LEU A 357 -42.35 -12.92 -18.49
CA LEU A 357 -42.75 -11.72 -17.76
C LEU A 357 -42.93 -12.04 -16.27
N LEU A 358 -42.42 -11.17 -15.41
CA LEU A 358 -42.79 -11.15 -13.99
C LEU A 358 -44.31 -10.92 -13.88
N VAL A 359 -44.97 -11.78 -13.12
CA VAL A 359 -46.40 -11.65 -12.79
C VAL A 359 -46.52 -10.68 -11.60
N PRO A 360 -47.47 -9.72 -11.61
CA PRO A 360 -47.69 -8.78 -10.50
C PRO A 360 -48.02 -9.43 -9.15
#